data_AF-A0A8D2NAQ8-F1
#
_entry.id   AF-A0A8D2NAQ8-F1
#
_cell.length_a   1.000
_cell.length_b   1.000
_cell.length_c   1.000
_cell.angle_alpha   90.00
_cell.angle_beta   90.00
_cell.angle_gamma   90.00
#
_symmetry.space_group_name_H-M   'P 1'
#
loop_
_entity.id
_entity.type
_entity.pdbx_description
1 polymer ?
#
loop_
_entity_poly.entity_id
_entity_poly.type
_entity_poly.pdbx_seq_one_letter_code
_entity_poly.pdbx_strand_id
1 'polypeptide(L)'
;MEEEIFGPVLPIVTVMSVEEAIEFINLREKPLALYVFSNNKQLIRRVIAETSSGGMTANDVIMHSVLPELPFGGVGESLPLPTHLH
;
A
#
# COMPACT_ATOMS: atom_id res chain seq x y z
N MET A 1 11.61 11.66 -2.28
CA MET A 1 11.55 10.23 -1.89
C MET A 1 11.68 9.45 -3.18
N GLU A 2 12.93 9.23 -3.58
CA GLU A 2 13.28 8.54 -4.83
C GLU A 2 13.75 7.10 -4.54
N GLU A 3 14.20 6.83 -3.32
CA GLU A 3 14.71 5.52 -2.89
C GLU A 3 13.94 5.01 -1.66
N GLU A 4 13.92 3.68 -1.53
CA GLU A 4 13.30 2.99 -0.41
C GLU A 4 14.09 3.19 0.89
N ILE A 5 13.38 3.52 1.97
CA ILE A 5 13.99 3.78 3.27
C ILE A 5 13.95 2.51 4.12
N PHE A 6 15.07 1.80 4.19
CA PHE A 6 15.26 0.64 5.08
C PHE A 6 15.88 1.04 6.44
N GLY A 7 15.32 2.07 7.08
CA GLY A 7 15.83 2.62 8.34
C GLY A 7 14.74 3.27 9.20
N PRO A 8 15.05 3.67 10.44
CA PRO A 8 14.06 4.20 11.40
C PRO A 8 13.68 5.66 11.10
N VAL A 9 13.33 5.96 9.85
CA VAL A 9 12.96 7.29 9.37
C VAL A 9 11.58 7.21 8.74
N LEU A 10 10.66 8.06 9.20
CA LEU A 10 9.29 8.14 8.69
C LEU A 10 9.04 9.55 8.09
N PRO A 11 9.27 9.75 6.78
CA PRO A 11 8.98 11.03 6.15
C PRO A 11 7.46 11.26 6.08
N ILE A 12 7.04 12.49 6.35
CA ILE A 12 5.65 12.91 6.28
C ILE A 12 5.49 13.85 5.08
N VAL A 13 4.63 13.46 4.13
CA VAL A 13 4.24 14.29 2.99
C VAL A 13 2.76 14.64 3.16
N THR A 14 2.46 15.93 3.29
CA THR A 14 1.09 16.41 3.39
C THR A 14 0.51 16.64 2.01
N VAL A 15 -0.73 16.20 1.81
CA VAL A 15 -1.53 16.43 0.61
C VAL A 15 -2.85 17.08 1.00
N MET A 16 -3.46 17.82 0.09
CA MET A 16 -4.67 18.60 0.32
C MET A 16 -5.94 17.77 0.26
N SER A 17 -5.90 16.62 -0.43
CA SER A 17 -7.07 15.74 -0.57
C SER A 17 -6.70 14.28 -0.85
N VAL A 18 -7.72 13.41 -0.86
CA VAL A 18 -7.52 11.98 -1.18
C VAL A 18 -7.19 11.78 -2.66
N GLU A 19 -7.73 12.63 -3.54
CA GLU A 19 -7.40 12.66 -4.97
C GLU A 19 -5.91 12.85 -5.16
N GLU A 20 -5.34 13.87 -4.51
CA GLU A 20 -3.91 14.15 -4.58
C GLU A 20 -3.08 13.01 -3.99
N ALA A 21 -3.54 12.37 -2.91
CA ALA A 21 -2.90 11.17 -2.36
C ALA A 21 -2.85 10.02 -3.37
N ILE A 22 -3.98 9.76 -4.05
CA ILE A 22 -4.11 8.68 -5.04
C ILE A 22 -3.23 8.97 -6.25
N GLU A 23 -3.24 10.19 -6.78
CA GLU A 23 -2.37 10.63 -7.86
C GLU A 23 -0.89 10.50 -7.47
N PHE A 24 -0.54 10.93 -6.26
CA PHE A 24 0.80 10.81 -5.72
C PHE A 24 1.29 9.35 -5.67
N ILE A 25 0.43 8.41 -5.26
CA ILE A 25 0.76 6.98 -5.24
C ILE A 25 0.92 6.44 -6.67
N ASN A 26 0.00 6.76 -7.58
CA ASN A 26 -0.05 6.22 -8.94
C ASN A 26 1.07 6.74 -9.85
N LEU A 27 1.65 7.91 -9.56
CA LEU A 27 2.81 8.46 -10.28
C LEU A 27 4.14 7.76 -9.95
N ARG A 28 4.14 6.82 -8.99
CA ARG A 28 5.33 6.06 -8.56
C ARG A 28 5.19 4.59 -8.89
N GLU A 29 6.28 3.86 -8.71
CA GLU A 29 6.24 2.40 -8.80
C GLU A 29 5.27 1.81 -7.76
N LYS A 30 4.63 0.71 -8.14
CA LYS A 30 3.59 0.07 -7.34
C LYS A 30 4.19 -0.45 -6.04
N PRO A 31 3.74 0.02 -4.86
CA PRO A 31 4.31 -0.41 -3.60
C PRO A 31 3.91 -1.86 -3.28
N LEU A 32 4.75 -2.54 -2.50
CA LEU A 32 4.43 -3.86 -1.98
C LEU A 32 3.21 -3.82 -1.03
N ALA A 33 3.14 -2.81 -0.16
CA ALA A 33 2.05 -2.64 0.78
C ALA A 33 1.51 -1.20 0.76
N LEU A 34 0.18 -1.08 0.81
CA LEU A 34 -0.51 0.19 1.00
C LEU A 34 -1.32 0.18 2.31
N TYR A 35 -1.20 1.25 3.09
CA TYR A 35 -1.93 1.40 4.36
C TYR A 35 -2.83 2.64 4.31
N VAL A 36 -4.09 2.49 4.68
CA VAL A 36 -5.06 3.60 4.74
C VAL A 36 -5.71 3.63 6.11
N PHE A 37 -5.62 4.78 6.78
CA PHE A 37 -6.25 5.02 8.07
C PHE A 37 -7.43 5.97 7.89
N SER A 38 -8.66 5.48 8.09
CA SER A 38 -9.87 6.28 8.03
C SER A 38 -11.07 5.56 8.67
N ASN A 39 -11.98 6.34 9.26
CA ASN A 39 -13.31 5.85 9.63
C ASN A 39 -14.32 5.93 8.47
N ASN A 40 -13.96 6.61 7.38
CA ASN A 40 -14.81 6.76 6.20
C ASN A 40 -14.63 5.55 5.26
N LYS A 41 -15.65 4.68 5.21
CA LYS A 41 -15.63 3.46 4.39
C LYS A 41 -15.63 3.76 2.90
N GLN A 42 -16.25 4.85 2.46
CA GLN A 42 -16.26 5.27 1.06
C GLN A 42 -14.85 5.69 0.63
N LEU A 43 -14.13 6.41 1.49
CA LEU A 43 -12.74 6.78 1.25
C LEU A 43 -11.85 5.55 1.13
N ILE A 44 -11.93 4.60 2.07
CA ILE A 44 -11.15 3.36 2.02
C ILE A 44 -11.42 2.61 0.70
N ARG A 45 -12.70 2.40 0.36
CA ARG A 45 -13.09 1.72 -0.89
C ARG A 45 -12.54 2.40 -2.13
N ARG A 46 -12.53 3.74 -2.11
CA ARG A 46 -12.00 4.53 -3.22
C ARG A 46 -10.51 4.33 -3.40
N VAL A 47 -9.73 4.41 -2.32
CA VAL A 47 -8.28 4.16 -2.38
C VAL A 47 -7.99 2.74 -2.87
N ILE A 48 -8.74 1.74 -2.38
CA ILE A 48 -8.63 0.35 -2.86
C ILE A 48 -8.89 0.27 -4.38
N ALA A 49 -9.91 0.95 -4.89
CA ALA A 49 -10.33 0.87 -6.28
C ALA A 49 -9.43 1.65 -7.24
N GLU A 50 -8.79 2.72 -6.77
CA GLU A 50 -8.05 3.67 -7.60
C GLU A 50 -6.52 3.54 -7.47
N THR A 51 -6.01 2.58 -6.69
CA THR A 51 -4.57 2.32 -6.54
C THR A 51 -4.22 0.84 -6.76
N SER A 52 -2.94 0.53 -6.96
CA SER A 52 -2.45 -0.85 -7.14
C SER A 52 -1.24 -1.09 -6.24
N SER A 53 -1.27 -2.18 -5.47
CA SER A 53 -0.20 -2.61 -4.56
C SER A 53 -0.18 -4.14 -4.44
N GLY A 54 0.90 -4.69 -3.88
CA GLY A 54 0.98 -6.13 -3.56
C GLY A 54 -0.05 -6.58 -2.52
N GLY A 55 -0.27 -5.76 -1.50
CA GLY A 55 -1.27 -5.94 -0.47
C GLY A 55 -1.73 -4.63 0.12
N MET A 56 -2.93 -4.62 0.69
CA MET A 56 -3.49 -3.42 1.31
C MET A 56 -4.09 -3.74 2.68
N THR A 57 -3.88 -2.87 3.66
CA THR A 57 -4.51 -2.97 4.99
C THR A 57 -5.15 -1.64 5.37
N ALA A 58 -6.38 -1.69 5.85
CA ALA A 58 -7.09 -0.52 6.34
C ALA A 58 -7.07 -0.50 7.87
N ASN A 59 -6.76 0.66 8.46
CA ASN A 59 -6.69 0.91 9.90
C ASN A 59 -5.71 0.02 10.69
N ASP A 60 -4.75 -0.60 10.01
CA ASP A 60 -3.66 -1.36 10.60
C ASP A 60 -2.46 -1.41 9.64
N VAL A 61 -1.31 -1.88 10.13
CA VAL A 61 -0.09 -2.12 9.35
C VAL A 61 0.32 -3.59 9.43
N ILE A 62 1.05 -4.10 8.44
CA ILE A 62 1.74 -5.41 8.43
C ILE A 62 0.82 -6.65 8.47
N MET A 63 -0.41 -6.55 8.97
CA MET A 63 -1.29 -7.70 9.22
C MET A 63 -1.56 -8.56 7.99
N HIS A 64 -1.66 -7.95 6.80
CA HIS A 64 -1.85 -8.72 5.56
C HIS A 64 -0.69 -9.67 5.23
N SER A 65 0.52 -9.40 5.74
CA SER A 65 1.72 -10.24 5.55
C SER A 65 1.82 -11.38 6.56
N VAL A 66 1.03 -11.34 7.64
CA VAL A 66 1.08 -12.32 8.75
C VAL A 66 -0.03 -13.37 8.61
N LEU A 67 -1.04 -13.10 7.79
CA LEU A 67 -2.16 -14.01 7.54
C LEU A 67 -1.78 -15.08 6.51
N PRO A 68 -1.66 -16.37 6.89
CA PRO A 68 -1.20 -17.43 5.98
C PRO A 68 -2.12 -17.67 4.78
N GLU A 69 -3.39 -17.28 4.92
CA GLU A 69 -4.45 -17.48 3.92
C GLU A 69 -4.44 -16.39 2.83
N LEU A 70 -3.70 -15.30 3.01
CA LEU A 70 -3.61 -14.23 2.04
C LEU A 70 -2.36 -14.41 1.17
N PRO A 71 -2.46 -14.27 -0.17
CA PRO A 71 -1.28 -14.26 -1.02
C PRO A 71 -0.42 -13.04 -0.68
N PHE A 72 0.84 -13.28 -0.31
CA PHE A 72 1.83 -12.23 -0.10
C PHE A 72 2.81 -12.20 -1.28
N GLY A 73 2.81 -11.10 -2.03
CA GLY A 73 3.66 -10.91 -3.20
C GLY A 73 3.43 -9.52 -3.81
N GLY A 74 4.38 -9.05 -4.61
CA GLY A 74 4.29 -7.75 -5.28
C GLY A 74 3.37 -7.76 -6.50
N VAL A 75 3.06 -6.55 -6.99
CA VAL A 75 2.46 -6.33 -8.31
C VAL A 75 3.45 -5.49 -9.12
N GLY A 76 4.02 -6.04 -10.18
CA GLY A 76 5.09 -5.38 -10.95
C GLY A 76 6.47 -5.59 -10.31
N GLU A 77 7.31 -4.56 -10.30
CA GLU A 77 8.70 -4.61 -9.78
C GLU A 77 8.80 -4.81 -8.25
N SER A 78 7.68 -4.77 -7.51
CA SER A 78 7.66 -4.80 -6.04
C SER A 78 7.96 -6.16 -5.40
N LEU A 79 7.91 -7.27 -6.15
CA LEU A 79 8.44 -8.62 -5.87
C LEU A 79 7.82 -9.58 -6.90
N PRO A 80 8.56 -10.43 -7.61
CA PRO A 80 7.96 -11.39 -8.51
C PRO A 80 7.42 -12.61 -7.74
N LEU A 81 6.10 -12.85 -7.89
CA LEU A 81 5.30 -14.01 -7.48
C LEU A 81 4.77 -14.03 -6.02
N PRO A 82 3.52 -14.49 -5.80
CA PRO A 82 2.99 -14.76 -4.46
C PRO A 82 3.78 -15.90 -3.80
N THR A 83 4.32 -15.65 -2.61
CA THR A 83 5.21 -16.57 -1.87
C THR A 83 4.49 -17.38 -0.78
N HIS A 84 3.16 -17.33 -0.72
CA HIS A 84 2.37 -18.28 0.07
C HIS A 84 1.77 -19.34 -0.86
N LEU A 85 2.64 -20.23 -1.33
CA LEU A 85 2.26 -21.55 -1.85
C LEU A 85 2.29 -22.51 -0.66
N HIS A 86 1.12 -23.01 -0.27
CA HIS A 86 1.04 -24.37 0.26
C HIS A 86 1.24 -25.36 -0.89
#